data_AF-A0A6M0AH46-F1
#
_entry.id   AF-A0A6M0AH46-F1
#
_cell.length_a   1.000
_cell.length_b   1.000
_cell.length_c   1.000
_cell.angle_alpha   90.00
_cell.angle_beta   90.00
_cell.angle_gamma   90.00
#
_symmetry.space_group_name_H-M   'P 1'
#
loop_
_entity.id
_entity.type
_entity.pdbx_description
1 polymer ?
#
loop_
_entity_poly.entity_id
_entity_poly.type
_entity_poly.pdbx_seq_one_letter_code
_entity_poly.pdbx_strand_id
1 'polypeptide(L)'
;MGRRVSSKSQQDKLERITRLQTAIARLETYKNFFEHQGELAPEDVWVARYQVRQTQKAYWYYKLQASSPTFATTGETPKLSKYKHLGKAGSEAHVAGVMGVARRTIVSWGGDETV
;
A
#
# COMPACT_ATOMS: atom_id res chain seq x y z
N MET A 1 -20.76 51.66 -9.16
CA MET A 1 -20.64 51.57 -7.70
C MET A 1 -20.10 50.19 -7.32
N GLY A 2 -18.92 50.11 -6.69
CA GLY A 2 -18.34 48.82 -6.27
C GLY A 2 -19.04 48.26 -5.04
N ARG A 3 -19.48 46.99 -5.07
CA ARG A 3 -20.03 46.29 -3.90
C ARG A 3 -18.96 46.27 -2.79
N ARG A 4 -19.21 46.95 -1.68
CA ARG A 4 -18.40 46.82 -0.45
C ARG A 4 -18.59 45.41 0.10
N VAL A 5 -17.57 44.57 -0.05
CA VAL A 5 -17.55 43.24 0.57
C VAL A 5 -17.34 43.43 2.06
N SER A 6 -18.24 42.86 2.88
CA SER A 6 -18.13 42.93 4.34
C SER A 6 -16.81 42.26 4.79
N SER A 7 -16.14 42.87 5.78
CA SER A 7 -14.93 42.31 6.42
C SER A 7 -15.12 40.84 6.82
N LYS A 8 -16.31 40.49 7.33
CA LYS A 8 -16.67 39.11 7.68
C LYS A 8 -16.67 38.15 6.48
N SER A 9 -17.07 38.61 5.30
CA SER A 9 -17.03 37.82 4.06
C SER A 9 -15.61 37.67 3.52
N GLN A 10 -14.72 38.65 3.75
CA GLN A 10 -13.31 38.50 3.42
C GLN A 10 -12.59 37.55 4.38
N GLN A 11 -12.91 37.62 5.67
CA GLN A 11 -12.38 36.71 6.68
C GLN A 11 -12.78 35.25 6.41
N ASP A 12 -14.06 34.99 6.10
CA ASP A 12 -14.53 33.64 5.73
C ASP A 12 -13.75 33.07 4.52
N LYS A 13 -13.50 33.90 3.50
CA LYS A 13 -12.70 33.49 2.34
C LYS A 13 -11.29 33.09 2.72
N LEU A 14 -10.63 33.86 3.59
CA LEU A 14 -9.28 33.56 4.06
C LEU A 14 -9.25 32.24 4.83
N GLU A 15 -10.20 32.02 5.75
CA GLU A 15 -10.28 30.76 6.49
C GLU A 15 -10.50 29.55 5.58
N ARG A 16 -11.36 29.69 4.57
CA ARG A 16 -11.58 28.63 3.57
C ARG A 16 -10.33 28.35 2.75
N ILE A 17 -9.58 29.39 2.34
CA ILE A 17 -8.29 29.22 1.65
C ILE A 17 -7.31 28.47 2.54
N THR A 18 -7.18 28.84 3.82
CA THR A 18 -6.30 28.15 4.76
C THR A 18 -6.67 26.68 4.91
N ARG A 19 -7.97 26.37 5.12
CA ARG A 19 -8.43 24.97 5.23
C ARG A 19 -8.10 24.17 3.97
N LEU A 20 -8.30 24.76 2.79
CA LEU A 20 -7.98 24.12 1.51
C LEU A 20 -6.46 23.88 1.35
N GLN A 21 -5.63 24.88 1.67
CA GLN A 21 -4.18 24.75 1.61
C GLN A 21 -3.66 23.66 2.55
N THR A 22 -4.19 23.59 3.78
CA THR A 22 -3.86 22.52 4.73
C THR A 22 -4.27 21.15 4.20
N ALA A 23 -5.46 21.03 3.60
CA ALA A 23 -5.91 19.78 3.01
C ALA A 23 -5.01 19.34 1.83
N ILE A 24 -4.64 20.26 0.94
CA ILE A 24 -3.73 20.00 -0.18
C ILE A 24 -2.37 19.49 0.33
N ALA A 25 -1.74 20.20 1.27
CA ALA A 25 -0.44 19.80 1.81
C ALA A 25 -0.48 18.41 2.48
N ARG A 26 -1.60 18.08 3.14
CA ARG A 26 -1.80 16.76 3.73
C ARG A 26 -1.93 15.67 2.66
N LEU A 27 -2.67 15.94 1.58
CA LEU A 27 -2.81 15.02 0.45
C LEU A 27 -1.46 14.81 -0.28
N GLU A 28 -0.68 15.86 -0.48
CA GLU A 28 0.67 15.76 -1.04
C GLU A 28 1.60 14.91 -0.17
N THR A 29 1.50 15.07 1.16
CA THR A 29 2.25 14.24 2.12
C THR A 29 1.88 12.76 1.99
N TYR A 30 0.58 12.45 1.90
CA TYR A 30 0.12 11.07 1.70
C TYR A 30 0.52 10.51 0.34
N LYS A 31 0.38 11.28 -0.73
CA LYS A 31 0.84 10.90 -2.06
C LYS A 31 2.33 10.54 -2.04
N ASN A 32 3.18 11.42 -1.51
CA ASN A 32 4.61 11.17 -1.42
C ASN A 32 4.92 9.93 -0.58
N PHE A 33 4.24 9.76 0.55
CA PHE A 33 4.38 8.55 1.37
C PHE A 33 4.07 7.29 0.57
N PHE A 34 2.94 7.24 -0.15
CA PHE A 34 2.56 6.04 -0.91
C PHE A 34 3.41 5.80 -2.16
N GLU A 35 3.85 6.85 -2.85
CA GLU A 35 4.74 6.74 -4.02
C GLU A 35 6.11 6.17 -3.67
N HIS A 36 6.66 6.54 -2.51
CA HIS A 36 8.04 6.17 -2.13
C HIS A 36 8.14 4.89 -1.30
N GLN A 37 7.02 4.40 -0.77
CA GLN A 37 7.00 3.20 0.04
C GLN A 37 7.11 1.92 -0.81
N GLY A 38 6.91 1.98 -2.13
CA GLY A 38 7.03 0.81 -3.00
C GLY A 38 5.72 0.02 -3.13
N GLU A 39 5.77 -1.13 -3.81
CA GLU A 39 4.57 -1.81 -4.29
C GLU A 39 3.64 -2.26 -3.16
N LEU A 40 2.35 -1.91 -3.30
CA LEU A 40 1.28 -2.42 -2.46
C LEU A 40 0.94 -3.82 -2.94
N ALA A 41 0.92 -4.80 -2.03
CA ALA A 41 0.50 -6.13 -2.43
C ALA A 41 -1.03 -6.13 -2.67
N PRO A 42 -1.58 -7.00 -3.55
CA PRO A 42 -3.03 -7.08 -3.81
C PRO A 42 -3.84 -7.54 -2.60
N GLU A 43 -5.10 -7.14 -2.46
CA GLU A 43 -5.91 -7.36 -1.24
C GLU A 43 -5.97 -8.82 -0.76
N ASP A 44 -6.11 -9.77 -1.69
CA ASP A 44 -6.25 -11.21 -1.42
C ASP A 44 -4.92 -11.93 -1.16
N VAL A 45 -3.81 -11.19 -0.97
CA VAL A 45 -2.46 -11.76 -0.83
C VAL A 45 -1.97 -11.76 0.62
N TRP A 46 -1.30 -12.80 1.10
CA TRP A 46 -0.65 -12.84 2.41
C TRP A 46 0.76 -13.44 2.35
N VAL A 47 1.58 -13.16 3.37
CA VAL A 47 2.88 -13.83 3.54
C VAL A 47 2.68 -15.15 4.27
N ALA A 48 3.08 -16.26 3.64
CA ALA A 48 3.02 -17.59 4.22
C ALA A 48 4.43 -18.14 4.47
N ARG A 49 4.59 -18.84 5.59
CA ARG A 49 5.83 -19.51 5.99
C ARG A 49 5.71 -21.01 5.75
N TYR A 50 6.73 -21.61 5.15
CA TYR A 50 6.78 -23.03 4.82
C TYR A 50 8.03 -23.68 5.39
N GLN A 51 7.86 -24.90 5.89
CA GLN A 51 8.96 -25.76 6.29
C GLN A 51 9.26 -26.75 5.17
N VAL A 52 10.53 -26.90 4.83
CA VAL A 52 11.03 -28.03 4.05
C VAL A 52 11.77 -28.95 5.00
N ARG A 53 11.36 -30.22 5.01
CA ARG A 53 12.06 -31.28 5.74
C ARG A 53 12.91 -32.06 4.75
N GLN A 54 14.20 -32.15 5.01
CA GLN A 54 15.13 -33.05 4.35
C GLN A 54 15.64 -34.07 5.37
N THR A 55 16.25 -35.16 4.88
CA THR A 55 16.67 -36.30 5.71
C THR A 55 17.50 -35.93 6.95
N GLN A 56 18.32 -34.88 6.87
CA GLN A 56 19.20 -34.45 7.97
C GLN A 56 18.97 -33.01 8.46
N LYS A 57 18.15 -32.21 7.75
CA LYS A 57 17.97 -30.78 8.05
C LYS A 57 16.56 -30.34 7.70
N ALA A 58 16.06 -29.33 8.42
CA ALA A 58 14.88 -28.60 8.02
C ALA A 58 15.24 -27.14 7.79
N TYR A 59 14.68 -26.54 6.74
CA TYR A 59 14.80 -25.10 6.53
C TYR A 59 13.43 -24.47 6.29
N TRP A 60 13.35 -23.17 6.53
CA TRP A 60 12.14 -22.39 6.38
C TRP A 60 12.30 -21.41 5.23
N TYR A 61 11.22 -21.23 4.48
CA TYR A 61 11.14 -20.19 3.46
C TYR A 61 9.76 -19.53 3.47
N TYR A 62 9.66 -18.41 2.76
CA TYR A 62 8.45 -17.60 2.67
C TYR A 62 7.99 -17.43 1.22
N LYS A 63 6.69 -17.22 1.07
CA LYS A 63 6.02 -16.91 -0.20
C LYS A 63 4.98 -15.82 0.04
N LEU A 64 4.75 -14.97 -0.96
CA LEU A 64 3.44 -14.34 -1.10
C LEU A 64 2.49 -15.37 -1.69
N GLN A 65 1.29 -15.47 -1.11
CA GLN A 65 0.24 -16.38 -1.54
C GLN A 65 -1.03 -15.59 -1.78
N ALA A 66 -1.76 -15.92 -2.83
CA ALA A 66 -3.01 -15.30 -3.25
C ALA A 66 -4.13 -16.34 -3.31
N SER A 67 -5.39 -15.89 -3.27
CA SER A 67 -6.55 -16.76 -3.45
C SER A 67 -6.73 -17.15 -4.92
N SER A 68 -6.51 -16.20 -5.83
CA SER A 68 -6.52 -16.37 -7.29
C SER A 68 -5.12 -16.25 -7.92
N PRO A 69 -4.90 -16.69 -9.18
CA PRO A 69 -3.63 -16.48 -9.86
C PRO A 69 -3.35 -14.99 -10.08
N THR A 70 -2.27 -14.47 -9.47
CA THR A 70 -2.01 -13.02 -9.38
C THR A 70 -0.56 -12.65 -9.76
N PHE A 71 0.42 -13.52 -9.49
CA PHE A 71 1.83 -13.21 -9.72
C PHE A 71 2.31 -13.72 -11.07
N ALA A 72 2.87 -12.86 -11.90
CA ALA A 72 3.49 -13.27 -13.16
C ALA A 72 4.69 -14.21 -12.93
N THR A 73 4.74 -15.31 -13.66
CA THR A 73 5.90 -16.22 -13.69
C THR A 73 6.93 -15.74 -14.72
N THR A 74 8.20 -15.90 -14.41
CA THR A 74 9.29 -15.68 -15.37
C THR A 74 9.28 -16.77 -16.45
N GLY A 75 9.07 -16.41 -17.72
CA GLY A 75 9.08 -17.33 -18.86
C GLY A 75 8.66 -16.62 -20.16
N GLU A 76 8.88 -17.27 -21.32
CA GLU A 76 8.56 -16.73 -22.66
C GLU A 76 7.07 -16.39 -22.84
N THR A 77 6.19 -17.16 -22.19
CA THR A 77 4.76 -16.86 -22.06
C THR A 77 4.40 -16.75 -20.57
N PRO A 78 4.34 -15.53 -19.99
CA PRO A 78 4.10 -15.36 -18.57
C PRO A 78 2.68 -15.83 -18.22
N LYS A 79 2.59 -16.84 -17.35
CA LYS A 79 1.34 -17.28 -16.73
C LYS A 79 1.23 -16.67 -15.34
N LEU A 80 0.00 -16.52 -14.86
CA LEU A 80 -0.24 -16.09 -13.48
C LEU A 80 -0.18 -17.29 -12.54
N SER A 81 0.50 -17.10 -11.42
CA SER A 81 0.63 -18.04 -10.32
C SER A 81 -0.08 -17.51 -9.08
N LYS A 82 -0.58 -18.41 -8.22
CA LYS A 82 -1.10 -18.06 -6.90
C LYS A 82 0.01 -17.75 -5.88
N TYR A 83 1.27 -17.97 -6.24
CA TYR A 83 2.39 -17.82 -5.32
C TYR A 83 3.61 -17.16 -5.97
N LYS A 84 4.30 -16.33 -5.18
CA LYS A 84 5.61 -15.73 -5.49
C LYS A 84 6.61 -16.09 -4.39
N HIS A 85 7.74 -16.67 -4.75
CA HIS A 85 8.76 -17.08 -3.79
C HIS A 85 9.54 -15.87 -3.26
N LEU A 86 9.69 -15.78 -1.94
CA LEU A 86 10.42 -14.69 -1.26
C LEU A 86 11.75 -15.16 -0.66
N GLY A 87 12.00 -16.47 -0.61
CA GLY A 87 13.21 -17.04 -0.03
C GLY A 87 13.18 -17.08 1.50
N LYS A 88 14.35 -16.85 2.12
CA LYS A 88 14.56 -16.97 3.58
C LYS A 88 14.06 -15.74 4.36
N ALA A 89 13.89 -15.89 5.68
CA ALA A 89 13.55 -14.78 6.55
C ALA A 89 14.58 -13.64 6.43
N GLY A 90 14.10 -12.40 6.41
CA GLY A 90 14.93 -11.19 6.37
C GLY A 90 15.62 -10.92 5.02
N SER A 91 15.40 -11.74 3.98
CA SER A 91 15.82 -11.38 2.62
C SER A 91 15.10 -10.12 2.16
N GLU A 92 15.68 -9.40 1.20
CA GLU A 92 15.05 -8.20 0.61
C GLU A 92 13.66 -8.50 0.08
N ALA A 93 13.49 -9.60 -0.68
CA ALA A 93 12.18 -10.02 -1.18
C ALA A 93 11.19 -10.36 -0.05
N HIS A 94 11.65 -10.99 1.04
CA HIS A 94 10.81 -11.28 2.20
C HIS A 94 10.35 -9.99 2.89
N VAL A 95 11.27 -9.06 3.18
CA VAL A 95 10.94 -7.78 3.82
C VAL A 95 10.01 -6.96 2.93
N ALA A 96 10.31 -6.85 1.63
CA ALA A 96 9.47 -6.15 0.67
C ALA A 96 8.05 -6.75 0.62
N GLY A 97 7.91 -8.08 0.62
CA GLY A 97 6.62 -8.76 0.64
C GLY A 97 5.82 -8.48 1.92
N VAL A 98 6.47 -8.56 3.10
CA VAL A 98 5.84 -8.22 4.39
C VAL A 98 5.36 -6.77 4.41
N MET A 99 6.22 -5.84 4.00
CA MET A 99 5.87 -4.42 3.98
C MET A 99 4.76 -4.12 2.96
N GLY A 100 4.76 -4.79 1.81
CA GLY A 100 3.70 -4.66 0.81
C GLY A 100 2.32 -5.11 1.32
N VAL A 101 2.27 -6.17 2.15
CA VAL A 101 1.03 -6.57 2.84
C VAL A 101 0.66 -5.57 3.92
N ALA A 102 1.61 -5.16 4.76
CA ALA A 102 1.37 -4.24 5.87
C ALA A 102 0.87 -2.86 5.40
N ARG A 103 1.37 -2.33 4.28
CA ARG A 103 0.92 -1.05 3.72
C ARG A 103 -0.57 -1.02 3.39
N ARG A 104 -1.20 -2.17 3.12
CA ARG A 104 -2.64 -2.22 2.84
C ARG A 104 -3.47 -1.75 4.01
N THR A 105 -3.08 -2.11 5.24
CA THR A 105 -3.85 -1.74 6.43
C THR A 105 -3.81 -0.23 6.69
N ILE A 106 -2.81 0.46 6.16
CA ILE A 106 -2.71 1.92 6.22
C ILE A 106 -3.65 2.57 5.19
N VAL A 107 -3.78 1.98 4.00
CA VAL A 107 -4.62 2.50 2.90
C VAL A 107 -6.10 2.16 3.09
N SER A 108 -6.43 0.93 3.49
CA SER A 108 -7.82 0.45 3.60
C SER A 108 -8.59 1.09 4.76
N TRP A 109 -7.91 1.68 5.73
CA TRP A 109 -8.52 2.36 6.87
C TRP A 109 -9.12 3.74 6.55
N GLY A 110 -9.13 4.15 5.27
CA GLY A 110 -9.71 5.43 4.81
C GLY A 110 -11.04 5.32 4.05
N GLY A 111 -11.69 4.15 4.00
CA GLY A 111 -12.79 3.90 3.05
C GLY A 111 -14.14 3.45 3.62
N ASP A 112 -14.30 3.33 4.94
CA ASP A 112 -15.52 2.75 5.54
C ASP A 112 -16.44 3.81 6.19
N GLU A 113 -16.63 4.93 5.49
CA GLU A 113 -17.80 5.79 5.69
C GLU A 113 -18.71 5.62 4.46
N THR A 114 -19.41 4.49 4.41
CA THR A 114 -20.65 4.40 3.64
C THR A 114 -21.83 4.72 4.56
N VAL A 115 -22.57 5.73 4.13
CA VAL A 115 -23.79 6.32 4.71
C VAL A 115 -24.93 5.31 4.78
#